data_AF-A0A932E6T3-F1
#
_entry.id   AF-A0A932E6T3-F1
#
_cell.length_a   1.000
_cell.length_b   1.000
_cell.length_c   1.000
_cell.angle_alpha   90.00
_cell.angle_beta   90.00
_cell.angle_gamma   90.00
#
_symmetry.space_group_name_H-M   'P 1'
#
loop_
_entity.id
_entity.type
_entity.pdbx_description
1 polymer ?
#
loop_
_entity_poly.entity_id
_entity_poly.type
_entity_poly.pdbx_seq_one_letter_code
_entity_poly.pdbx_strand_id
1 'polypeptide(L)'
;MTPTPVQAPAAKPIAPPPDLEIKDAVVIFDPIWADLEADYGRENLRFPKELILLGGAPGAGKGTNTPYILKARGLTCAPIVMSALLDTPEMKRLKEAGSLIGDREVLSVLLRQLLKPEYRDGVILDGFPRTKVQVECLKMLYEKMIQLWREFYGTPLGIHFRQPIVHIVVLFVDEKESIARQIKRGRQSKEHNDEVRSSGRGELWEERATDFDEALAARRYRVFKEQTWDALLSLKDVFHYHLVNAQGPFDEVEQAIANELAYQSSLELDPRTYDQLRTLPLASEIIVHARQELVKRLDGYALSQPELFARVIALIEKKIMPIVVRHAISGHSNVNSEDPILEEPAALAMLIDIFSERGYHAVVDIIRVDVPDRFDLATGKICCRQKKVHRIIIKFRGSELRRG
;
A
#
# COMPACT_ATOMS: atom_id res chain seq x y z
N MET A 1 -42.25 -53.42 9.56
CA MET A 1 -41.21 -52.59 8.94
C MET A 1 -41.89 -51.64 7.96
N THR A 2 -42.27 -50.46 8.44
CA THR A 2 -42.81 -49.37 7.63
C THR A 2 -41.64 -48.60 7.02
N PRO A 3 -41.65 -48.30 5.70
CA PRO A 3 -40.57 -47.57 5.07
C PRO A 3 -40.64 -46.08 5.47
N THR A 4 -39.52 -45.56 5.95
CA THR A 4 -39.31 -44.15 6.29
C THR A 4 -39.42 -43.28 5.01
N PRO A 5 -40.13 -42.14 5.03
CA PRO A 5 -40.16 -41.25 3.87
C PRO A 5 -38.80 -40.56 3.71
N VAL A 6 -38.23 -40.64 2.51
CA VAL A 6 -37.04 -39.88 2.11
C VAL A 6 -37.42 -38.41 1.98
N GLN A 7 -36.88 -37.55 2.85
CA GLN A 7 -36.99 -36.10 2.71
C GLN A 7 -36.27 -35.64 1.44
N ALA A 8 -36.99 -34.96 0.55
CA ALA A 8 -36.41 -34.30 -0.61
C ALA A 8 -35.46 -33.17 -0.16
N PRO A 9 -34.31 -32.97 -0.82
CA PRO A 9 -33.40 -31.90 -0.48
C PRO A 9 -34.07 -30.53 -0.73
N ALA A 10 -33.98 -29.65 0.27
CA ALA A 10 -34.45 -28.27 0.16
C ALA A 10 -33.76 -27.58 -1.03
N ALA A 11 -34.56 -27.00 -1.93
CA ALA A 11 -34.07 -26.26 -3.08
C ALA A 11 -33.18 -25.10 -2.61
N LYS A 12 -31.95 -25.02 -3.13
CA LYS A 12 -31.07 -23.86 -2.93
C LYS A 12 -31.76 -22.61 -3.52
N PRO A 13 -31.76 -21.47 -2.81
CA PRO A 13 -32.24 -20.22 -3.40
C PRO A 13 -31.40 -19.88 -4.63
N ILE A 14 -32.05 -19.74 -5.77
CA ILE A 14 -31.45 -19.33 -7.04
C ILE A 14 -31.08 -17.85 -6.87
N ALA A 15 -29.80 -17.50 -7.11
CA ALA A 15 -29.36 -16.12 -7.07
C ALA A 15 -30.18 -15.30 -8.10
N PRO A 16 -30.63 -14.07 -7.74
CA PRO A 16 -31.40 -13.26 -8.65
C PRO A 16 -30.62 -12.97 -9.95
N PRO A 17 -31.32 -12.80 -11.08
CA PRO A 17 -30.65 -12.47 -12.34
C PRO A 17 -29.97 -11.08 -12.23
N PRO A 18 -28.85 -10.85 -12.93
CA PRO A 18 -28.07 -9.60 -12.84
C PRO A 18 -28.91 -8.33 -13.06
N ASP A 19 -29.88 -8.37 -13.98
CA ASP A 19 -30.76 -7.24 -14.28
C ASP A 19 -31.66 -6.83 -13.10
N LEU A 20 -32.00 -7.78 -12.22
CA LEU A 20 -32.78 -7.49 -11.02
C LEU A 20 -31.93 -6.79 -9.97
N GLU A 21 -30.69 -7.26 -9.76
CA GLU A 21 -29.74 -6.67 -8.81
C GLU A 21 -29.40 -5.21 -9.17
N ILE A 22 -29.25 -4.91 -10.47
CA ILE A 22 -29.03 -3.55 -10.98
C ILE A 22 -30.25 -2.66 -10.72
N LYS A 23 -31.47 -3.16 -11.00
CA LYS A 23 -32.70 -2.40 -10.76
C LYS A 23 -32.87 -2.07 -9.28
N ASP A 24 -32.63 -3.04 -8.41
CA ASP A 24 -32.70 -2.86 -6.96
C ASP A 24 -31.67 -1.82 -6.49
N ALA A 25 -30.44 -1.88 -7.00
CA ALA A 25 -29.40 -0.91 -6.68
C ALA A 25 -29.76 0.52 -7.10
N VAL A 26 -30.34 0.72 -8.29
CA VAL A 26 -30.79 2.04 -8.76
C VAL A 26 -31.90 2.60 -7.86
N VAL A 27 -32.91 1.77 -7.54
CA VAL A 27 -34.02 2.16 -6.66
C VAL A 27 -33.55 2.52 -5.26
N ILE A 28 -32.44 1.93 -4.80
CA ILE A 28 -31.83 2.23 -3.50
C ILE A 28 -30.93 3.47 -3.57
N PHE A 29 -30.04 3.55 -4.56
CA PHE A 29 -28.96 4.53 -4.61
C PHE A 29 -29.47 5.94 -4.94
N ASP A 30 -30.32 6.09 -5.96
CA ASP A 30 -30.73 7.40 -6.46
C ASP A 30 -31.46 8.25 -5.42
N PRO A 31 -32.43 7.72 -4.64
CA PRO A 31 -33.05 8.48 -3.56
C PRO A 31 -32.05 8.93 -2.49
N ILE A 32 -31.11 8.06 -2.10
CA ILE A 32 -30.09 8.40 -1.10
C ILE A 32 -29.18 9.51 -1.63
N TRP A 33 -28.79 9.44 -2.91
CA TRP A 33 -27.98 10.48 -3.52
C TRP A 33 -28.72 11.83 -3.55
N ALA A 34 -30.00 11.82 -3.91
CA ALA A 34 -30.84 13.02 -3.89
C ALA A 34 -30.96 13.62 -2.47
N ASP A 35 -31.14 12.78 -1.45
CA ASP A 35 -31.16 13.21 -0.05
C ASP A 35 -29.83 13.86 0.36
N LEU A 36 -28.68 13.29 -0.05
CA LEU A 36 -27.37 13.87 0.22
C LEU A 36 -27.19 15.24 -0.46
N GLU A 37 -27.63 15.37 -1.71
CA GLU A 37 -27.58 16.65 -2.43
C GLU A 37 -28.45 17.71 -1.76
N ALA A 38 -29.64 17.34 -1.29
CA ALA A 38 -30.54 18.23 -0.57
C ALA A 38 -29.95 18.67 0.78
N ASP A 39 -29.38 17.73 1.53
CA ASP A 39 -28.88 17.97 2.89
C ASP A 39 -27.55 18.74 2.94
N TYR A 40 -26.61 18.43 2.05
CA TYR A 40 -25.25 18.96 2.09
C TYR A 40 -24.98 19.99 0.98
N GLY A 41 -25.73 19.93 -0.12
CA GLY A 41 -25.43 20.69 -1.33
C GLY A 41 -24.30 20.04 -2.14
N ARG A 42 -24.41 20.16 -3.47
CA ARG A 42 -23.54 19.47 -4.43
C ARG A 42 -22.04 19.81 -4.28
N GLU A 43 -21.71 21.05 -3.90
CA GLU A 43 -20.33 21.51 -3.66
C GLU A 43 -19.68 20.98 -2.36
N ASN A 44 -20.49 20.38 -1.47
CA ASN A 44 -20.03 19.81 -0.21
C ASN A 44 -20.06 18.27 -0.20
N LEU A 45 -20.47 17.64 -1.32
CA LEU A 45 -20.37 16.19 -1.53
C LEU A 45 -18.92 15.75 -1.78
N ARG A 46 -18.06 16.03 -0.81
CA ARG A 46 -16.60 15.83 -0.85
C ARG A 46 -16.28 14.47 -0.25
N PHE A 47 -16.36 13.44 -1.08
CA PHE A 47 -16.00 12.07 -0.70
C PHE A 47 -14.48 11.87 -0.61
N PRO A 48 -14.03 10.79 0.05
CA PRO A 48 -12.61 10.44 0.13
C PRO A 48 -11.96 10.30 -1.24
N LYS A 49 -10.71 10.74 -1.37
CA LYS A 49 -9.90 10.45 -2.56
C LYS A 49 -9.73 8.93 -2.73
N GLU A 50 -9.49 8.22 -1.64
CA GLU A 50 -9.16 6.80 -1.66
C GLU A 50 -10.14 5.99 -0.81
N LEU A 51 -10.73 4.94 -1.39
CA LEU A 51 -11.58 3.98 -0.70
C LEU A 51 -10.90 2.60 -0.72
N ILE A 52 -10.57 2.08 0.46
CA ILE A 52 -10.00 0.73 0.61
C ILE A 52 -11.05 -0.19 1.21
N LEU A 53 -11.58 -1.11 0.42
CA LEU A 53 -12.54 -2.11 0.89
C LEU A 53 -11.79 -3.31 1.44
N LEU A 54 -11.88 -3.53 2.74
CA LEU A 54 -11.21 -4.65 3.41
C LEU A 54 -12.16 -5.85 3.49
N GLY A 55 -12.00 -6.75 2.54
CA GLY A 55 -12.68 -8.03 2.46
C GLY A 55 -11.91 -9.15 3.15
N GLY A 56 -12.62 -10.22 3.50
CA GLY A 56 -12.00 -11.44 4.03
C GLY A 56 -12.94 -12.22 4.92
N ALA A 57 -12.71 -13.52 5.01
CA ALA A 57 -13.51 -14.41 5.83
C ALA A 57 -13.47 -14.01 7.33
N PRO A 58 -14.45 -14.44 8.14
CA PRO A 58 -14.29 -14.41 9.59
C PRO A 58 -12.97 -15.09 9.99
N GLY A 59 -12.21 -14.50 10.90
CA GLY A 59 -10.91 -15.05 11.29
C GLY A 59 -9.74 -14.73 10.34
N ALA A 60 -9.96 -14.06 9.20
CA ALA A 60 -8.89 -13.68 8.26
C ALA A 60 -7.89 -12.62 8.79
N GLY A 61 -8.11 -12.07 9.99
CA GLY A 61 -7.21 -11.07 10.58
C GLY A 61 -7.45 -9.63 10.14
N LYS A 62 -8.63 -9.28 9.60
CA LYS A 62 -8.97 -7.91 9.18
C LYS A 62 -8.68 -6.86 10.26
N GLY A 63 -9.22 -7.05 11.47
CA GLY A 63 -9.01 -6.11 12.59
C GLY A 63 -7.54 -5.98 12.99
N THR A 64 -6.76 -7.06 12.87
CA THR A 64 -5.31 -7.04 13.17
C THR A 64 -4.52 -6.28 12.11
N ASN A 65 -4.84 -6.48 10.83
CA ASN A 65 -4.11 -5.87 9.72
C ASN A 65 -4.58 -4.46 9.36
N THR A 66 -5.76 -4.02 9.82
CA THR A 66 -6.31 -2.69 9.51
C THR A 66 -5.37 -1.55 9.92
N PRO A 67 -4.82 -1.48 11.15
CA PRO A 67 -3.87 -0.44 11.53
C PRO A 67 -2.60 -0.44 10.67
N TYR A 68 -2.14 -1.62 10.27
CA TYR A 68 -0.99 -1.77 9.40
C TYR A 68 -1.26 -1.23 7.99
N ILE A 69 -2.41 -1.57 7.40
CA ILE A 69 -2.83 -1.05 6.08
C ILE A 69 -2.96 0.48 6.13
N LEU A 70 -3.60 1.03 7.17
CA LEU A 70 -3.70 2.49 7.35
C LEU A 70 -2.31 3.13 7.38
N LYS A 71 -1.39 2.59 8.18
CA LYS A 71 -0.02 3.08 8.29
C LYS A 71 0.74 3.00 6.96
N ALA A 72 0.63 1.87 6.25
CA ALA A 72 1.27 1.66 4.96
C ALA A 72 0.77 2.64 3.89
N ARG A 73 -0.51 3.04 3.97
CA ARG A 73 -1.15 4.00 3.06
C ARG A 73 -1.06 5.46 3.55
N GLY A 74 -0.46 5.71 4.72
CA GLY A 74 -0.37 7.05 5.31
C GLY A 74 -1.70 7.64 5.78
N LEU A 75 -2.73 6.81 5.99
CA LEU A 75 -4.04 7.22 6.45
C LEU A 75 -4.05 7.33 7.99
N THR A 76 -4.52 8.45 8.51
CA THR A 76 -4.56 8.75 9.96
C THR A 76 -5.94 8.60 10.59
N CYS A 77 -6.97 8.41 9.78
CA CYS A 77 -8.34 8.24 10.24
C CYS A 77 -8.61 6.82 10.76
N ALA A 78 -9.61 6.67 11.63
CA ALA A 78 -10.12 5.35 12.02
C ALA A 78 -10.83 4.67 10.83
N PRO A 79 -10.83 3.32 10.75
CA PRO A 79 -11.60 2.62 9.73
C PRO A 79 -13.11 2.80 9.96
N ILE A 80 -13.90 2.76 8.90
CA ILE A 80 -15.36 2.63 9.00
C ILE A 80 -15.69 1.14 9.10
N VAL A 81 -16.08 0.70 10.30
CA VAL A 81 -16.48 -0.69 10.55
C VAL A 81 -18.01 -0.77 10.52
N MET A 82 -18.55 -1.48 9.52
CA MET A 82 -20.00 -1.51 9.29
C MET A 82 -20.78 -2.07 10.47
N SER A 83 -20.25 -3.06 11.19
CA SER A 83 -20.94 -3.59 12.38
C SER A 83 -21.06 -2.57 13.50
N ALA A 84 -20.06 -1.71 13.71
CA ALA A 84 -20.11 -0.65 14.71
C ALA A 84 -21.06 0.47 14.29
N LEU A 85 -21.04 0.83 13.00
CA LEU A 85 -21.91 1.86 12.43
C LEU A 85 -23.40 1.48 12.53
N LEU A 86 -23.71 0.19 12.44
CA LEU A 86 -25.07 -0.37 12.55
C LEU A 86 -25.47 -0.76 13.99
N ASP A 87 -24.63 -0.50 14.99
CA ASP A 87 -24.89 -0.82 16.40
C ASP A 87 -25.12 0.42 17.30
N THR A 88 -25.27 1.60 16.68
CA THR A 88 -25.59 2.84 17.39
C THR A 88 -27.00 2.82 18.00
N PRO A 89 -27.29 3.59 19.06
CA PRO A 89 -28.63 3.66 19.67
C PRO A 89 -29.74 4.08 18.71
N GLU A 90 -29.42 4.86 17.69
CA GLU A 90 -30.34 5.28 16.62
C GLU A 90 -30.67 4.09 15.71
N MET A 91 -29.64 3.35 15.27
CA MET A 91 -29.84 2.15 14.44
C MET A 91 -30.52 1.02 15.22
N LYS A 92 -30.27 0.90 16.53
CA LYS A 92 -30.99 -0.04 17.41
C LYS A 92 -32.48 0.30 17.50
N ARG A 93 -32.83 1.56 17.69
CA ARG A 93 -34.23 2.02 17.68
C ARG A 93 -34.92 1.75 16.34
N LEU A 94 -34.20 1.92 15.23
CA LEU A 94 -34.71 1.58 13.90
C LEU A 94 -34.97 0.07 13.75
N LYS A 95 -34.06 -0.79 14.25
CA LYS A 95 -34.25 -2.26 14.31
C LYS A 95 -35.46 -2.63 15.17
N GLU A 96 -35.59 -2.01 16.33
CA GLU A 96 -36.67 -2.25 17.30
C GLU A 96 -38.05 -1.82 16.77
N ALA A 97 -38.09 -0.79 15.90
CA ALA A 97 -39.31 -0.35 15.21
C ALA A 97 -39.78 -1.32 14.10
N GLY A 98 -39.09 -2.44 13.89
CA GLY A 98 -39.45 -3.47 12.90
C GLY A 98 -38.92 -3.22 11.49
N SER A 99 -38.09 -2.20 11.29
CA SER A 99 -37.40 -1.99 10.01
C SER A 99 -36.24 -2.99 9.88
N LEU A 100 -36.26 -3.81 8.82
CA LEU A 100 -35.11 -4.63 8.46
C LEU A 100 -33.95 -3.70 8.09
N ILE A 101 -32.74 -3.96 8.60
CA ILE A 101 -31.54 -3.32 8.07
C ILE A 101 -31.22 -4.00 6.74
N GLY A 102 -31.65 -3.35 5.66
CA GLY A 102 -31.34 -3.75 4.30
C GLY A 102 -30.19 -2.94 3.72
N ASP A 103 -29.95 -3.15 2.43
CA ASP A 103 -28.86 -2.48 1.71
C ASP A 103 -29.05 -0.95 1.66
N ARG A 104 -30.30 -0.47 1.72
CA ARG A 104 -30.63 0.97 1.75
C ARG A 104 -30.11 1.66 3.01
N GLU A 105 -30.40 1.13 4.19
CA GLU A 105 -29.98 1.72 5.45
C GLU A 105 -28.45 1.68 5.59
N VAL A 106 -27.86 0.54 5.23
CA VAL A 106 -26.40 0.33 5.22
C VAL A 106 -25.72 1.39 4.34
N LEU A 107 -26.21 1.57 3.12
CA LEU A 107 -25.65 2.53 2.18
C LEU A 107 -25.85 3.98 2.64
N SER A 108 -27.05 4.33 3.12
CA SER A 108 -27.37 5.69 3.55
C SER A 108 -26.44 6.16 4.68
N VAL A 109 -26.26 5.33 5.72
CA VAL A 109 -25.38 5.68 6.85
C VAL A 109 -23.92 5.70 6.40
N LEU A 110 -23.50 4.78 5.53
CA LEU A 110 -22.14 4.77 4.99
C LEU A 110 -21.82 6.04 4.20
N LEU A 111 -22.67 6.43 3.24
CA LEU A 111 -22.39 7.61 2.41
C LEU A 111 -22.31 8.90 3.24
N ARG A 112 -23.19 9.06 4.23
CA ARG A 112 -23.11 10.19 5.17
C ARG A 112 -21.83 10.16 6.00
N GLN A 113 -21.39 8.97 6.43
CA GLN A 113 -20.14 8.82 7.17
C GLN A 113 -18.93 9.20 6.30
N LEU A 114 -18.92 8.82 5.02
CA LEU A 114 -17.84 9.13 4.07
C LEU A 114 -17.65 10.63 3.83
N LEU A 115 -18.68 11.45 4.03
CA LEU A 115 -18.61 12.92 3.86
C LEU A 115 -17.89 13.63 5.01
N LYS A 116 -17.52 12.93 6.09
CA LYS A 116 -16.81 13.55 7.21
C LYS A 116 -15.41 14.02 6.80
N PRO A 117 -14.95 15.21 7.25
CA PRO A 117 -13.67 15.78 6.82
C PRO A 117 -12.46 14.89 7.09
N GLU A 118 -12.48 14.09 8.15
CA GLU A 118 -11.42 13.16 8.54
C GLU A 118 -11.12 12.07 7.49
N TYR A 119 -12.07 11.78 6.60
CA TYR A 119 -11.90 10.74 5.57
C TYR A 119 -11.48 11.29 4.21
N ARG A 120 -11.29 12.61 4.06
CA ARG A 120 -11.02 13.24 2.74
C ARG A 120 -9.84 12.65 1.98
N ASP A 121 -8.78 12.26 2.69
CA ASP A 121 -7.57 11.70 2.08
C ASP A 121 -7.70 10.23 1.73
N GLY A 122 -8.46 9.48 2.53
CA GLY A 122 -8.80 8.10 2.25
C GLY A 122 -9.39 7.42 3.48
N VAL A 123 -9.99 6.26 3.29
CA VAL A 123 -10.57 5.48 4.39
C VAL A 123 -10.61 3.98 4.07
N ILE A 124 -10.47 3.16 5.12
CA ILE A 124 -10.74 1.72 5.04
C ILE A 124 -12.19 1.44 5.44
N LEU A 125 -12.89 0.69 4.59
CA LEU A 125 -14.23 0.16 4.85
C LEU A 125 -14.13 -1.32 5.22
N ASP A 126 -14.41 -1.68 6.48
CA ASP A 126 -14.48 -3.08 6.92
C ASP A 126 -15.93 -3.57 6.89
N GLY A 127 -16.17 -4.59 6.06
CA GLY A 127 -17.44 -5.28 5.99
C GLY A 127 -18.44 -4.67 5.01
N PHE A 128 -17.97 -3.91 4.02
CA PHE A 128 -18.71 -3.46 2.84
C PHE A 128 -17.85 -3.64 1.57
N PRO A 129 -18.41 -4.11 0.44
CA PRO A 129 -19.75 -4.65 0.26
C PRO A 129 -19.86 -6.12 0.72
N ARG A 130 -21.08 -6.57 1.04
CA ARG A 130 -21.43 -7.96 1.38
C ARG A 130 -22.39 -8.62 0.41
N THR A 131 -23.17 -7.82 -0.31
CA THR A 131 -24.17 -8.27 -1.28
C THR A 131 -23.83 -7.69 -2.66
N LYS A 132 -24.39 -8.29 -3.71
CA LYS A 132 -24.20 -7.79 -5.08
C LYS A 132 -24.91 -6.45 -5.33
N VAL A 133 -26.05 -6.20 -4.66
CA VAL A 133 -26.70 -4.89 -4.70
C VAL A 133 -25.78 -3.81 -4.14
N GLN A 134 -25.09 -4.06 -3.02
CA GLN A 134 -24.08 -3.14 -2.48
C GLN A 134 -22.90 -2.91 -3.44
N VAL A 135 -22.51 -3.94 -4.21
CA VAL A 135 -21.49 -3.81 -5.27
C VAL A 135 -21.94 -2.84 -6.36
N GLU A 136 -23.17 -2.99 -6.85
CA GLU A 136 -23.71 -2.06 -7.86
C GLU A 136 -23.82 -0.64 -7.30
N CYS A 137 -24.28 -0.48 -6.05
CA CYS A 137 -24.29 0.83 -5.39
C CYS A 137 -22.90 1.46 -5.25
N LEU A 138 -21.85 0.66 -5.01
CA LEU A 138 -20.47 1.15 -4.98
C LEU A 138 -20.01 1.65 -6.36
N LYS A 139 -20.36 0.94 -7.43
CA LYS A 139 -20.06 1.38 -8.81
C LYS A 139 -20.76 2.71 -9.11
N MET A 140 -22.03 2.84 -8.73
CA MET A 140 -22.77 4.09 -8.87
C MET A 140 -22.13 5.23 -8.06
N LEU A 141 -21.68 4.97 -6.82
CA LEU A 141 -20.93 5.96 -6.03
C LEU A 141 -19.68 6.42 -6.78
N TYR A 142 -18.88 5.48 -7.29
CA TYR A 142 -17.67 5.79 -8.03
C TYR A 142 -17.96 6.65 -9.26
N GLU A 143 -19.01 6.32 -10.03
CA GLU A 143 -19.44 7.12 -11.17
C GLU A 143 -19.85 8.55 -10.76
N LYS A 144 -20.60 8.71 -9.68
CA LYS A 144 -20.97 10.03 -9.15
C LYS A 144 -19.74 10.83 -8.69
N MET A 145 -18.78 10.19 -8.03
CA MET A 145 -17.51 10.83 -7.65
C MET A 145 -16.72 11.29 -8.87
N ILE A 146 -16.69 10.49 -9.95
CA ILE A 146 -16.08 10.88 -11.23
C ILE A 146 -16.83 12.06 -11.87
N GLN A 147 -18.16 12.08 -11.82
CA GLN A 147 -18.97 13.20 -12.31
C GLN A 147 -18.63 14.49 -11.56
N LEU A 148 -18.61 14.45 -10.23
CA LEU A 148 -18.22 15.60 -9.40
C LEU A 148 -16.79 16.06 -9.70
N TRP A 149 -15.84 15.14 -9.83
CA TRP A 149 -14.47 15.46 -10.23
C TRP A 149 -14.42 16.21 -11.56
N ARG A 150 -15.13 15.73 -12.60
CA ARG A 150 -15.19 16.38 -13.91
C ARG A 150 -15.87 17.75 -13.86
N GLU A 151 -16.96 17.86 -13.10
CA GLU A 151 -17.75 19.09 -12.96
C GLU A 151 -16.95 20.22 -12.32
N PHE A 152 -16.23 19.92 -11.23
CA PHE A 152 -15.44 20.91 -10.51
C PHE A 152 -13.99 21.04 -11.04
N TYR A 153 -13.63 20.29 -12.08
CA TYR A 153 -12.31 20.35 -12.70
C TYR A 153 -12.03 21.75 -13.26
N GLY A 154 -10.90 22.35 -12.85
CA GLY A 154 -10.52 23.71 -13.27
C GLY A 154 -11.24 24.85 -12.54
N THR A 155 -12.10 24.53 -11.57
CA THR A 155 -12.72 25.53 -10.68
C THR A 155 -11.87 25.73 -9.41
N PRO A 156 -12.08 26.82 -8.62
CA PRO A 156 -11.44 26.97 -7.31
C PRO A 156 -11.74 25.84 -6.33
N LEU A 157 -12.86 25.12 -6.52
CA LEU A 157 -13.25 23.98 -5.69
C LEU A 157 -12.60 22.66 -6.12
N GLY A 158 -11.93 22.60 -7.29
CA GLY A 158 -11.38 21.37 -7.85
C GLY A 158 -10.39 20.64 -6.94
N ILE A 159 -9.70 21.36 -6.04
CA ILE A 159 -8.82 20.75 -5.03
C ILE A 159 -9.55 19.80 -4.06
N HIS A 160 -10.85 19.98 -3.87
CA HIS A 160 -11.68 19.17 -2.98
C HIS A 160 -12.33 17.96 -3.65
N PHE A 161 -12.30 17.91 -4.98
CA PHE A 161 -12.84 16.81 -5.78
C PHE A 161 -11.67 16.19 -6.52
N ARG A 162 -10.97 15.26 -5.87
CA ARG A 162 -9.84 14.53 -6.48
C ARG A 162 -10.37 13.31 -7.21
N GLN A 163 -9.62 12.83 -8.21
CA GLN A 163 -9.98 11.60 -8.90
C GLN A 163 -10.05 10.44 -7.88
N PRO A 164 -11.19 9.74 -7.78
CA PRO A 164 -11.39 8.68 -6.81
C PRO A 164 -10.57 7.44 -7.17
N ILE A 165 -10.00 6.80 -6.16
CA ILE A 165 -9.27 5.54 -6.26
C ILE A 165 -9.96 4.53 -5.34
N VAL A 166 -10.26 3.35 -5.87
CA VAL A 166 -10.91 2.27 -5.10
C VAL A 166 -10.01 1.05 -5.12
N HIS A 167 -9.64 0.57 -3.94
CA HIS A 167 -8.88 -0.66 -3.73
C HIS A 167 -9.76 -1.71 -3.05
N ILE A 168 -9.75 -2.93 -3.58
CA ILE A 168 -10.40 -4.09 -2.97
C ILE A 168 -9.29 -4.97 -2.39
N VAL A 169 -9.14 -4.97 -1.07
CA VAL A 169 -8.12 -5.77 -0.38
C VAL A 169 -8.80 -6.96 0.27
N VAL A 170 -8.55 -8.16 -0.23
CA VAL A 170 -9.15 -9.39 0.28
C VAL A 170 -8.11 -10.22 1.00
N LEU A 171 -8.28 -10.37 2.32
CA LEU A 171 -7.48 -11.28 3.13
C LEU A 171 -8.02 -12.70 2.99
N PHE A 172 -7.26 -13.57 2.33
CA PHE A 172 -7.63 -14.95 2.10
C PHE A 172 -7.07 -15.87 3.20
N VAL A 173 -7.96 -16.67 3.80
CA VAL A 173 -7.64 -17.80 4.67
C VAL A 173 -8.54 -18.96 4.30
N ASP A 174 -8.05 -20.19 4.47
CA ASP A 174 -8.90 -21.37 4.26
C ASP A 174 -9.90 -21.57 5.41
N GLU A 175 -10.89 -22.45 5.18
CA GLU A 175 -11.97 -22.71 6.13
C GLU A 175 -11.44 -23.23 7.48
N LYS A 176 -10.47 -24.15 7.42
CA LYS A 176 -9.90 -24.81 8.60
C LYS A 176 -9.18 -23.80 9.49
N GLU A 177 -8.34 -22.97 8.89
CA GLU A 177 -7.60 -21.91 9.58
C GLU A 177 -8.55 -20.82 10.10
N SER A 178 -9.56 -20.42 9.32
CA SER A 178 -10.60 -19.49 9.74
C SER A 178 -11.34 -19.98 11.00
N ILE A 179 -11.75 -21.24 11.02
CA ILE A 179 -12.43 -21.85 12.17
C ILE A 179 -11.47 -21.89 13.37
N ALA A 180 -10.25 -22.40 13.18
CA ALA A 180 -9.25 -22.48 14.25
C ALA A 180 -8.97 -21.11 14.89
N ARG A 181 -8.84 -20.05 14.09
CA ARG A 181 -8.64 -18.68 14.57
C ARG A 181 -9.85 -18.14 15.34
N GLN A 182 -11.07 -18.44 14.91
CA GLN A 182 -12.29 -18.04 15.63
C GLN A 182 -12.39 -18.73 16.99
N ILE A 183 -12.16 -20.04 17.06
CA ILE A 183 -12.18 -20.79 18.32
C ILE A 183 -11.06 -20.33 19.26
N LYS A 184 -9.85 -20.10 18.73
CA LYS A 184 -8.74 -19.54 19.51
C LYS A 184 -9.11 -18.18 20.10
N ARG A 185 -9.71 -17.28 19.31
CA ARG A 185 -10.18 -15.98 19.78
C ARG A 185 -11.25 -16.10 20.86
N GLY A 186 -12.20 -17.01 20.71
CA GLY A 186 -13.24 -17.26 21.72
C GLY A 186 -12.64 -17.69 23.05
N ARG A 187 -11.69 -18.63 23.03
CA ARG A 187 -10.96 -19.06 24.24
C ARG A 187 -10.26 -17.89 24.93
N GLN A 188 -9.49 -17.11 24.17
CA GLN A 188 -8.75 -15.96 24.72
C GLN A 188 -9.69 -14.90 25.29
N SER A 189 -10.82 -14.64 24.63
CA SER A 189 -11.80 -13.64 25.10
C SER A 189 -12.47 -14.08 26.39
N LYS A 190 -12.76 -15.38 26.53
CA LYS A 190 -13.32 -15.95 27.75
C LYS A 190 -12.32 -15.88 28.91
N GLU A 191 -11.07 -16.31 28.68
CA GLU A 191 -10.00 -16.25 29.69
C GLU A 191 -9.79 -14.81 30.18
N HIS A 192 -9.64 -13.85 29.27
CA HIS A 192 -9.52 -12.42 29.60
C HIS A 192 -10.73 -11.91 30.38
N ASN A 193 -11.94 -12.22 29.94
CA ASN A 193 -13.15 -11.75 30.61
C ASN A 193 -13.34 -12.37 32.01
N ASP A 194 -12.96 -13.62 32.21
CA ASP A 194 -13.00 -14.25 33.53
C ASP A 194 -11.96 -13.61 34.48
N GLU A 195 -10.80 -13.22 33.97
CA GLU A 195 -9.81 -12.41 34.71
C GLU A 195 -10.32 -11.01 35.05
N VAL A 196 -10.94 -10.30 34.10
CA VAL A 196 -11.53 -8.96 34.34
C VAL A 196 -12.67 -9.05 35.35
N ARG A 197 -13.54 -10.07 35.24
CA ARG A 197 -14.65 -10.31 36.18
C ARG A 197 -14.15 -10.62 37.60
N SER A 198 -13.07 -11.37 37.73
CA SER A 198 -12.51 -11.75 39.03
C SER A 198 -11.67 -10.65 39.68
N SER A 199 -10.88 -9.91 38.89
CA SER A 199 -10.02 -8.81 39.38
C SER A 199 -10.76 -7.48 39.54
N GLY A 200 -11.88 -7.30 38.85
CA GLY A 200 -12.60 -6.03 38.74
C GLY A 200 -11.83 -4.93 38.00
N ARG A 201 -10.75 -5.28 37.29
CA ARG A 201 -9.87 -4.33 36.58
C ARG A 201 -9.81 -4.69 35.09
N GLY A 202 -10.00 -3.68 34.24
CA GLY A 202 -9.96 -3.82 32.78
C GLY A 202 -11.35 -3.75 32.14
N GLU A 203 -11.37 -3.81 30.81
CA GLU A 203 -12.60 -3.83 30.02
C GLU A 203 -12.87 -5.23 29.46
N LEU A 204 -14.15 -5.60 29.40
CA LEU A 204 -14.57 -6.87 28.83
C LEU A 204 -14.41 -6.84 27.31
N TRP A 205 -13.82 -7.91 26.77
CA TRP A 205 -13.77 -8.16 25.34
C TRP A 205 -15.10 -8.74 24.84
N GLU A 206 -15.43 -8.43 23.60
CA GLU A 206 -16.65 -8.92 22.95
C GLU A 206 -16.62 -10.45 22.81
N GLU A 207 -17.59 -11.12 23.41
CA GLU A 207 -17.81 -12.57 23.25
C GLU A 207 -18.82 -12.80 22.12
N ARG A 208 -18.38 -13.49 21.06
CA ARG A 208 -19.23 -13.81 19.91
C ARG A 208 -19.64 -15.27 19.97
N ALA A 209 -20.94 -15.56 19.86
CA ALA A 209 -21.44 -16.94 19.87
C ALA A 209 -20.74 -17.87 18.86
N THR A 210 -20.36 -17.34 17.69
CA THR A 210 -19.65 -18.09 16.64
C THR A 210 -18.24 -18.52 17.03
N ASP A 211 -17.66 -17.94 18.07
CA ASP A 211 -16.27 -18.18 18.47
C ASP A 211 -16.17 -19.32 19.49
N PHE A 212 -17.30 -19.85 19.96
CA PHE A 212 -17.38 -20.94 20.93
C PHE A 212 -17.94 -22.24 20.35
N ASP A 213 -18.39 -22.21 19.09
CA ASP A 213 -19.01 -23.33 18.41
C ASP A 213 -18.44 -23.47 16.99
N GLU A 214 -17.83 -24.62 16.73
CA GLU A 214 -17.17 -24.93 15.46
C GLU A 214 -18.17 -24.97 14.27
N ALA A 215 -19.38 -25.49 14.49
CA ALA A 215 -20.42 -25.56 13.47
C ALA A 215 -20.97 -24.17 13.11
N LEU A 216 -21.10 -23.28 14.11
CA LEU A 216 -21.46 -21.88 13.87
C LEU A 216 -20.33 -21.12 13.14
N ALA A 217 -19.07 -21.34 13.52
CA ALA A 217 -17.91 -20.78 12.83
C ALA A 217 -17.85 -21.21 11.36
N ALA A 218 -18.04 -22.51 11.08
CA ALA A 218 -18.07 -23.07 9.73
C ALA A 218 -19.23 -22.50 8.91
N ARG A 219 -20.43 -22.40 9.50
CA ARG A 219 -21.59 -21.77 8.84
C ARG A 219 -21.29 -20.33 8.44
N ARG A 220 -20.64 -19.56 9.32
CA ARG A 220 -20.27 -18.17 9.06
C ARG A 220 -19.26 -18.05 7.91
N TYR A 221 -18.28 -18.96 7.84
CA TYR A 221 -17.34 -19.02 6.72
C TYR A 221 -18.05 -19.36 5.40
N ARG A 222 -18.98 -20.32 5.42
CA ARG A 222 -19.77 -20.70 4.25
C ARG A 222 -20.62 -19.54 3.72
N VAL A 223 -21.30 -18.80 4.60
CA VAL A 223 -22.08 -17.61 4.22
C VAL A 223 -21.17 -16.57 3.53
N PHE A 224 -19.98 -16.32 4.07
CA PHE A 224 -19.01 -15.44 3.42
C PHE A 224 -18.65 -15.94 2.02
N LYS A 225 -18.36 -17.23 1.86
CA LYS A 225 -17.98 -17.84 0.58
C LYS A 225 -19.12 -17.82 -0.45
N GLU A 226 -20.36 -18.01 -0.02
CA GLU A 226 -21.52 -18.08 -0.92
C GLU A 226 -22.07 -16.70 -1.31
N GLN A 227 -21.97 -15.69 -0.43
CA GLN A 227 -22.63 -14.40 -0.64
C GLN A 227 -21.64 -13.26 -0.88
N THR A 228 -20.57 -13.20 -0.08
CA THR A 228 -19.65 -12.05 -0.07
C THR A 228 -18.45 -12.25 -0.99
N TRP A 229 -17.97 -13.49 -1.14
CA TRP A 229 -16.81 -13.79 -1.99
C TRP A 229 -17.06 -13.42 -3.45
N ASP A 230 -18.18 -13.87 -4.02
CA ASP A 230 -18.53 -13.58 -5.41
C ASP A 230 -18.77 -12.07 -5.64
N ALA A 231 -19.33 -11.38 -4.64
CA ALA A 231 -19.52 -9.93 -4.67
C ALA A 231 -18.17 -9.19 -4.67
N LEU A 232 -17.19 -9.63 -3.88
CA LEU A 232 -15.85 -9.04 -3.90
C LEU A 232 -15.12 -9.36 -5.20
N LEU A 233 -15.25 -10.59 -5.71
CA LEU A 233 -14.58 -11.03 -6.93
C LEU A 233 -15.08 -10.29 -8.16
N SER A 234 -16.37 -9.94 -8.23
CA SER A 234 -16.94 -9.18 -9.35
C SER A 234 -16.42 -7.74 -9.46
N LEU A 235 -15.80 -7.20 -8.40
CA LEU A 235 -15.18 -5.88 -8.41
C LEU A 235 -13.80 -5.87 -9.09
N LYS A 236 -13.20 -7.05 -9.31
CA LYS A 236 -11.86 -7.19 -9.89
C LYS A 236 -11.73 -6.56 -11.28
N ASP A 237 -12.81 -6.59 -12.06
CA ASP A 237 -12.81 -6.07 -13.43
C ASP A 237 -13.01 -4.54 -13.48
N VAL A 238 -13.34 -3.92 -12.35
CA VAL A 238 -13.69 -2.49 -12.25
C VAL A 238 -12.67 -1.70 -11.42
N PHE A 239 -12.16 -2.31 -10.34
CA PHE A 239 -11.31 -1.65 -9.36
C PHE A 239 -10.00 -2.40 -9.12
N HIS A 240 -9.05 -1.73 -8.49
CA HIS A 240 -7.77 -2.33 -8.11
C HIS A 240 -7.98 -3.43 -7.08
N TYR A 241 -7.81 -4.68 -7.49
CA TYR A 241 -8.10 -5.85 -6.65
C TYR A 241 -6.82 -6.54 -6.18
N HIS A 242 -6.71 -6.70 -4.87
CA HIS A 242 -5.56 -7.23 -4.16
C HIS A 242 -5.99 -8.47 -3.38
N LEU A 243 -5.46 -9.63 -3.75
CA LEU A 243 -5.73 -10.89 -3.05
C LEU A 243 -4.51 -11.26 -2.20
N VAL A 244 -4.60 -11.01 -0.90
CA VAL A 244 -3.51 -11.25 0.02
C VAL A 244 -3.69 -12.60 0.69
N ASN A 245 -2.68 -13.46 0.58
CA ASN A 245 -2.63 -14.67 1.39
C ASN A 245 -2.41 -14.29 2.86
N ALA A 246 -3.44 -14.49 3.68
CA ALA A 246 -3.41 -14.21 5.11
C ALA A 246 -3.23 -15.48 5.97
N GLN A 247 -2.78 -16.58 5.33
CA GLN A 247 -2.31 -17.77 6.02
C GLN A 247 -0.92 -17.52 6.60
N GLY A 248 -0.61 -18.15 7.73
CA GLY A 248 0.69 -18.03 8.37
C GLY A 248 0.79 -16.93 9.45
N PRO A 249 2.03 -16.65 9.91
CA PRO A 249 2.35 -15.67 10.94
C PRO A 249 2.05 -14.22 10.55
N PHE A 250 1.92 -13.33 11.53
CA PHE A 250 1.53 -11.93 11.30
C PHE A 250 2.52 -11.13 10.45
N ASP A 251 3.82 -11.31 10.68
CA ASP A 251 4.90 -10.63 9.96
C ASP A 251 4.94 -11.00 8.47
N GLU A 252 4.70 -12.27 8.13
CA GLU A 252 4.60 -12.70 6.74
C GLU A 252 3.40 -12.07 6.03
N VAL A 253 2.25 -11.98 6.72
CA VAL A 253 1.04 -11.36 6.19
C VAL A 253 1.23 -9.85 6.01
N GLU A 254 1.84 -9.16 6.98
CA GLU A 254 2.19 -7.74 6.87
C GLU A 254 3.11 -7.46 5.68
N GLN A 255 4.11 -8.31 5.46
CA GLN A 255 5.00 -8.19 4.31
C GLN A 255 4.26 -8.45 2.99
N ALA A 256 3.36 -9.45 2.94
CA ALA A 256 2.53 -9.72 1.77
C ALA A 256 1.63 -8.53 1.44
N ILE A 257 0.98 -7.92 2.44
CA ILE A 257 0.18 -6.70 2.29
C ILE A 257 1.03 -5.56 1.73
N ALA A 258 2.22 -5.34 2.30
CA ALA A 258 3.11 -4.27 1.84
C ALA A 258 3.56 -4.48 0.39
N ASN A 259 3.92 -5.70 0.01
CA ASN A 259 4.34 -6.01 -1.36
C ASN A 259 3.20 -5.77 -2.36
N GLU A 260 1.99 -6.22 -2.04
CA GLU A 260 0.82 -6.11 -2.92
C GLU A 260 0.40 -4.64 -3.10
N LEU A 261 0.39 -3.86 -2.00
CA LEU A 261 0.04 -2.44 -2.04
C LEU A 261 1.15 -1.56 -2.63
N ALA A 262 2.43 -1.91 -2.46
CA ALA A 262 3.55 -1.14 -3.00
C ALA A 262 3.67 -1.23 -4.53
N TYR A 263 3.25 -2.34 -5.13
CA TYR A 263 3.31 -2.53 -6.59
C TYR A 263 2.48 -1.49 -7.36
N GLN A 264 1.47 -0.87 -6.71
CA GLN A 264 0.55 0.06 -7.36
C GLN A 264 0.64 1.51 -6.90
N SER A 265 1.51 1.86 -5.94
CA SER A 265 1.77 3.27 -5.59
C SER A 265 2.25 4.11 -6.78
N SER A 266 2.81 3.47 -7.82
CA SER A 266 3.18 4.08 -9.10
C SER A 266 1.99 4.35 -10.04
N LEU A 267 0.84 3.69 -9.85
CA LEU A 267 -0.37 3.77 -10.70
C LEU A 267 -1.48 4.69 -10.15
N GLU A 268 -1.26 5.30 -8.99
CA GLU A 268 -2.24 6.18 -8.31
C GLU A 268 -2.10 7.66 -8.68
N LEU A 269 -1.20 7.93 -9.61
CA LEU A 269 -0.99 9.24 -10.19
C LEU A 269 -2.05 9.49 -11.27
N ASP A 270 -2.46 10.76 -11.41
CA ASP A 270 -3.23 11.18 -12.56
C ASP A 270 -2.54 10.68 -13.86
N PRO A 271 -3.28 10.19 -14.87
CA PRO A 271 -2.69 9.60 -16.07
C PRO A 271 -1.65 10.49 -16.75
N ARG A 272 -1.81 11.82 -16.72
CA ARG A 272 -0.82 12.75 -17.28
C ARG A 272 0.45 12.81 -16.46
N THR A 273 0.34 12.71 -15.13
CA THR A 273 1.48 12.63 -14.22
C THR A 273 2.20 11.29 -14.36
N TYR A 274 1.47 10.19 -14.50
CA TYR A 274 2.04 8.88 -14.77
C TYR A 274 2.82 8.86 -16.10
N ASP A 275 2.25 9.40 -17.18
CA ASP A 275 2.92 9.45 -18.49
C ASP A 275 4.22 10.26 -18.46
N GLN A 276 4.31 11.29 -17.62
CA GLN A 276 5.54 12.05 -17.43
C GLN A 276 6.59 11.23 -16.66
N LEU A 277 6.18 10.48 -15.63
CA LEU A 277 7.09 9.75 -14.75
C LEU A 277 7.48 8.35 -15.26
N ARG A 278 6.69 7.71 -16.13
CA ARG A 278 6.95 6.33 -16.62
C ARG A 278 8.26 6.16 -17.39
N THR A 279 8.89 7.26 -17.81
CA THR A 279 10.21 7.23 -18.46
C THR A 279 11.36 6.96 -17.47
N LEU A 280 11.11 7.16 -16.18
CA LEU A 280 12.04 6.85 -15.11
C LEU A 280 11.75 5.43 -14.59
N PRO A 281 12.75 4.52 -14.57
CA PRO A 281 12.54 3.18 -14.06
C PRO A 281 12.32 3.20 -12.54
N LEU A 282 11.49 2.28 -12.05
CA LEU A 282 11.27 2.14 -10.61
C LEU A 282 12.55 1.67 -9.92
N ALA A 283 12.76 2.09 -8.66
CA ALA A 283 13.90 1.63 -7.87
C ALA A 283 13.94 0.09 -7.76
N SER A 284 12.78 -0.55 -7.64
CA SER A 284 12.64 -2.01 -7.65
C SER A 284 13.10 -2.61 -8.98
N GLU A 285 12.71 -2.05 -10.12
CA GLU A 285 13.11 -2.50 -11.46
C GLU A 285 14.63 -2.36 -11.66
N ILE A 286 15.21 -1.26 -11.18
CA ILE A 286 16.67 -1.05 -11.22
C ILE A 286 17.40 -2.16 -10.46
N ILE A 287 16.86 -2.60 -9.31
CA ILE A 287 17.52 -3.55 -8.41
C ILE A 287 17.45 -5.00 -8.93
N VAL A 288 16.32 -5.45 -9.49
CA VAL A 288 16.05 -6.87 -9.81
C VAL A 288 17.15 -7.50 -10.69
N HIS A 289 17.72 -6.73 -11.62
CA HIS A 289 18.80 -7.19 -12.51
C HIS A 289 20.12 -6.42 -12.32
N ALA A 290 20.23 -5.57 -11.30
CA ALA A 290 21.40 -4.69 -11.10
C ALA A 290 22.73 -5.46 -11.14
N ARG A 291 22.78 -6.64 -10.50
CA ARG A 291 24.00 -7.46 -10.44
C ARG A 291 24.36 -8.06 -11.79
N GLN A 292 23.39 -8.56 -12.55
CA GLN A 292 23.62 -9.16 -13.88
C GLN A 292 24.09 -8.09 -14.87
N GLU A 293 23.46 -6.91 -14.83
CA GLU A 293 23.86 -5.77 -15.67
C GLU A 293 25.22 -5.20 -15.26
N LEU A 294 25.57 -5.19 -13.96
CA LEU A 294 26.90 -4.79 -13.50
C LEU A 294 28.00 -5.71 -14.09
N VAL A 295 27.80 -7.03 -14.03
CA VAL A 295 28.75 -7.99 -14.61
C VAL A 295 28.89 -7.78 -16.11
N LYS A 296 27.77 -7.64 -16.82
CA LYS A 296 27.76 -7.39 -18.27
C LYS A 296 28.48 -6.09 -18.65
N ARG A 297 28.33 -5.01 -17.86
CA ARG A 297 29.06 -3.76 -18.07
C ARG A 297 30.56 -3.95 -17.87
N LEU A 298 30.99 -4.61 -16.80
CA LEU A 298 32.40 -4.86 -16.51
C LEU A 298 33.07 -5.72 -17.59
N ASP A 299 32.42 -6.82 -18.01
CA ASP A 299 32.89 -7.66 -19.12
C ASP A 299 32.93 -6.85 -20.42
N GLY A 300 31.90 -6.03 -20.66
CA GLY A 300 31.82 -5.10 -21.79
C GLY A 300 32.96 -4.08 -21.81
N TYR A 301 33.34 -3.51 -20.66
CA TYR A 301 34.47 -2.58 -20.54
C TYR A 301 35.79 -3.27 -20.87
N ALA A 302 36.02 -4.47 -20.34
CA ALA A 302 37.23 -5.25 -20.61
C ALA A 302 37.38 -5.61 -22.09
N LEU A 303 36.26 -5.88 -22.78
CA LEU A 303 36.27 -6.22 -24.22
C LEU A 303 36.36 -4.99 -25.14
N SER A 304 35.61 -3.93 -24.85
CA SER A 304 35.46 -2.77 -25.74
C SER A 304 36.51 -1.69 -25.53
N GLN A 305 36.99 -1.51 -24.30
CA GLN A 305 37.92 -0.43 -23.92
C GLN A 305 39.02 -0.96 -22.96
N PRO A 306 39.81 -1.96 -23.36
CA PRO A 306 40.74 -2.66 -22.47
C PRO A 306 41.81 -1.73 -21.86
N GLU A 307 42.33 -0.78 -22.64
CA GLU A 307 43.37 0.14 -22.18
C GLU A 307 42.84 1.11 -21.11
N LEU A 308 41.66 1.70 -21.33
CA LEU A 308 41.05 2.62 -20.37
C LEU A 308 40.70 1.88 -19.08
N PHE A 309 40.10 0.70 -19.21
CA PHE A 309 39.74 -0.15 -18.07
C PHE A 309 40.96 -0.52 -17.23
N ALA A 310 42.07 -0.92 -17.86
CA ALA A 310 43.33 -1.22 -17.18
C ALA A 310 43.91 0.01 -16.46
N ARG A 311 43.84 1.20 -17.07
CA ARG A 311 44.30 2.45 -16.43
C ARG A 311 43.44 2.83 -15.23
N VAL A 312 42.12 2.62 -15.28
CA VAL A 312 41.21 2.87 -14.13
C VAL A 312 41.54 1.90 -12.99
N ILE A 313 41.76 0.61 -13.27
CA ILE A 313 42.19 -0.36 -12.26
C ILE A 313 43.51 0.07 -11.63
N ALA A 314 44.49 0.48 -12.44
CA ALA A 314 45.78 0.94 -11.94
C ALA A 314 45.67 2.21 -11.07
N LEU A 315 44.76 3.13 -11.40
CA LEU A 315 44.46 4.29 -10.55
C LEU A 315 43.90 3.86 -9.19
N ILE A 316 42.92 2.94 -9.20
CA ILE A 316 42.30 2.41 -7.99
C ILE A 316 43.36 1.74 -7.12
N GLU A 317 44.12 0.81 -7.69
CA GLU A 317 45.14 0.03 -6.98
C GLU A 317 46.25 0.92 -6.39
N LYS A 318 46.80 1.84 -7.18
CA LYS A 318 48.03 2.57 -6.80
C LYS A 318 47.75 3.84 -5.99
N LYS A 319 46.63 4.52 -6.22
CA LYS A 319 46.33 5.82 -5.58
C LYS A 319 45.21 5.75 -4.56
N ILE A 320 44.15 4.97 -4.83
CA ILE A 320 42.92 5.02 -4.02
C ILE A 320 42.95 3.96 -2.90
N MET A 321 43.25 2.71 -3.23
CA MET A 321 43.24 1.59 -2.27
C MET A 321 44.17 1.77 -1.07
N PRO A 322 45.38 2.34 -1.20
CA PRO A 322 46.23 2.61 -0.03
C PRO A 322 45.55 3.52 1.00
N ILE A 323 44.67 4.44 0.57
CA ILE A 323 43.92 5.33 1.46
C ILE A 323 42.72 4.59 2.06
N VAL A 324 41.99 3.81 1.25
CA VAL A 324 40.83 3.02 1.68
C VAL A 324 41.24 2.02 2.77
N VAL A 325 42.34 1.30 2.58
CA VAL A 325 42.87 0.32 3.55
C VAL A 325 43.19 0.98 4.91
N ARG A 326 43.71 2.22 4.90
CA ARG A 326 43.97 2.97 6.14
C ARG A 326 42.71 3.37 6.89
N HIS A 327 41.56 3.39 6.20
CA HIS A 327 40.24 3.69 6.76
C HIS A 327 39.41 2.43 7.04
N ALA A 328 40.04 1.25 7.11
CA ALA A 328 39.35 -0.01 7.36
C ALA A 328 38.55 -0.04 8.69
N ILE A 329 38.96 0.76 9.68
CA ILE A 329 38.23 0.88 10.96
C ILE A 329 36.98 1.75 10.80
N SER A 330 37.08 2.93 10.17
CA SER A 330 35.95 3.84 9.99
C SER A 330 34.93 3.33 8.97
N GLY A 331 35.37 2.48 8.01
CA GLY A 331 34.54 2.06 6.88
C GLY A 331 34.22 3.20 5.91
N HIS A 332 34.97 4.31 5.97
CA HIS A 332 34.71 5.49 5.17
C HIS A 332 36.00 6.26 4.86
N SER A 333 36.19 6.59 3.59
CA SER A 333 37.31 7.39 3.10
C SER A 333 36.90 8.38 2.02
N ASN A 334 37.54 9.56 2.00
CA ASN A 334 37.40 10.56 0.96
C ASN A 334 38.74 10.76 0.25
N VAL A 335 38.77 10.55 -1.07
CA VAL A 335 39.97 10.68 -1.91
C VAL A 335 39.76 11.78 -2.93
N ASN A 336 40.59 12.83 -2.87
CA ASN A 336 40.60 13.88 -3.90
C ASN A 336 41.65 13.54 -4.95
N SER A 337 41.27 13.60 -6.23
CA SER A 337 42.16 13.30 -7.35
C SER A 337 41.98 14.32 -8.49
N GLU A 338 43.10 14.67 -9.10
CA GLU A 338 43.19 15.51 -10.31
C GLU A 338 43.65 14.70 -11.52
N ASP A 339 43.61 13.37 -11.42
CA ASP A 339 44.07 12.48 -12.48
C ASP A 339 43.24 12.70 -13.76
N PRO A 340 43.87 13.03 -14.91
CA PRO A 340 43.15 13.35 -16.15
C PRO A 340 42.19 12.25 -16.62
N ILE A 341 42.46 10.99 -16.26
CA ILE A 341 41.57 9.87 -16.60
C ILE A 341 40.16 10.06 -16.04
N LEU A 342 40.00 10.75 -14.91
CA LEU A 342 38.71 10.99 -14.28
C LEU A 342 37.89 12.05 -15.01
N GLU A 343 38.47 12.78 -15.96
CA GLU A 343 37.71 13.66 -16.85
C GLU A 343 36.90 12.89 -17.90
N GLU A 344 37.27 11.63 -18.17
CA GLU A 344 36.56 10.77 -19.11
C GLU A 344 35.30 10.18 -18.45
N PRO A 345 34.08 10.43 -18.96
CA PRO A 345 32.85 9.92 -18.34
C PRO A 345 32.80 8.38 -18.23
N ALA A 346 33.39 7.68 -19.22
CA ALA A 346 33.49 6.22 -19.21
C ALA A 346 34.38 5.72 -18.05
N ALA A 347 35.47 6.44 -17.73
CA ALA A 347 36.34 6.08 -16.62
C ALA A 347 35.66 6.24 -15.26
N LEU A 348 34.82 7.27 -15.09
CA LEU A 348 34.01 7.47 -13.88
C LEU A 348 33.01 6.33 -13.68
N ALA A 349 32.33 5.91 -14.76
CA ALA A 349 31.42 4.78 -14.73
C ALA A 349 32.14 3.47 -14.38
N MET A 350 33.28 3.19 -15.03
CA MET A 350 34.13 2.04 -14.72
C MET A 350 34.57 2.03 -13.26
N LEU A 351 34.99 3.19 -12.71
CA LEU A 351 35.41 3.31 -11.33
C LEU A 351 34.29 2.97 -10.34
N ILE A 352 33.09 3.51 -10.56
CA ILE A 352 31.91 3.23 -9.72
C ILE A 352 31.54 1.75 -9.78
N ASP A 353 31.53 1.16 -10.98
CA ASP A 353 31.19 -0.25 -11.19
C ASP A 353 32.22 -1.20 -10.56
N ILE A 354 33.53 -0.91 -10.69
CA ILE A 354 34.61 -1.69 -10.05
C ILE A 354 34.46 -1.67 -8.52
N PHE A 355 34.21 -0.50 -7.94
CA PHE A 355 34.01 -0.42 -6.48
C PHE A 355 32.74 -1.16 -6.05
N SER A 356 31.65 -1.03 -6.80
CA SER A 356 30.38 -1.72 -6.53
C SER A 356 30.53 -3.24 -6.60
N GLU A 357 31.28 -3.77 -7.58
CA GLU A 357 31.57 -5.20 -7.69
C GLU A 357 32.41 -5.71 -6.51
N ARG A 358 33.37 -4.90 -6.04
CA ARG A 358 34.21 -5.22 -4.88
C ARG A 358 33.55 -4.97 -3.52
N GLY A 359 32.25 -4.64 -3.50
CA GLY A 359 31.47 -4.50 -2.28
C GLY A 359 31.61 -3.13 -1.58
N TYR A 360 32.11 -2.12 -2.29
CA TYR A 360 32.18 -0.75 -1.82
C TYR A 360 31.02 0.08 -2.40
N HIS A 361 30.59 1.09 -1.66
CA HIS A 361 29.71 2.13 -2.16
C HIS A 361 30.55 3.36 -2.51
N ALA A 362 30.63 3.69 -3.80
CA ALA A 362 31.42 4.80 -4.32
C ALA A 362 30.53 5.91 -4.90
N VAL A 363 30.85 7.16 -4.56
CA VAL A 363 30.24 8.38 -5.11
C VAL A 363 31.38 9.29 -5.58
N VAL A 364 31.22 9.93 -6.73
CA VAL A 364 32.22 10.87 -7.26
C VAL A 364 31.59 12.24 -7.48
N ASP A 365 32.13 13.24 -6.78
CA ASP A 365 31.76 14.65 -6.95
C ASP A 365 32.84 15.40 -7.72
N ILE A 366 32.44 16.26 -8.66
CA ILE A 366 33.37 17.14 -9.39
C ILE A 366 33.32 18.53 -8.78
N ILE A 367 34.41 18.93 -8.13
CA ILE A 367 34.55 20.25 -7.50
C ILE A 367 35.37 21.14 -8.44
N ARG A 368 34.85 22.33 -8.75
CA ARG A 368 35.58 23.36 -9.49
C ARG A 368 36.09 24.40 -8.51
N VAL A 369 37.39 24.63 -8.51
CA VAL A 369 38.05 25.60 -7.63
C VAL A 369 38.75 26.63 -8.50
N ASP A 370 38.47 27.91 -8.26
CA ASP A 370 39.22 29.00 -8.89
C ASP A 370 40.56 29.16 -8.17
N VAL A 371 41.64 28.91 -8.90
CA VAL A 371 43.01 29.04 -8.38
C VAL A 371 43.65 30.26 -9.04
N PRO A 372 44.18 31.22 -8.25
CA PRO A 372 44.92 32.36 -8.80
C PRO A 372 46.04 31.89 -9.73
N ASP A 373 46.06 32.41 -10.95
CA ASP A 373 47.01 32.03 -12.01
C ASP A 373 47.93 33.20 -12.37
N ARG A 374 47.36 34.39 -12.59
CA ARG A 374 48.13 35.59 -12.95
C ARG A 374 47.60 36.83 -12.24
N PHE A 375 48.49 37.71 -11.82
CA PHE A 375 48.15 39.04 -11.31
C PHE A 375 48.50 40.10 -12.35
N ASP A 376 47.52 40.91 -12.74
CA ASP A 376 47.73 42.06 -13.61
C ASP A 376 48.17 43.27 -12.78
N LEU A 377 49.43 43.65 -12.92
CA LEU A 377 50.05 44.77 -12.19
C LEU A 377 49.48 46.14 -12.58
N ALA A 378 48.89 46.29 -13.77
CA ALA A 378 48.32 47.55 -14.23
C ALA A 378 46.87 47.73 -13.79
N THR A 379 46.08 46.64 -13.75
CA THR A 379 44.65 46.70 -13.39
C THR A 379 44.35 46.20 -11.97
N GLY A 380 45.32 45.61 -11.28
CA GLY A 380 45.16 44.99 -9.96
C GLY A 380 44.29 43.71 -9.98
N LYS A 381 43.95 43.18 -11.16
CA LYS A 381 43.07 42.00 -11.27
C LYS A 381 43.85 40.69 -11.10
N ILE A 382 43.29 39.77 -10.32
CA ILE A 382 43.74 38.38 -10.26
C ILE A 382 42.95 37.59 -11.30
N CYS A 383 43.65 37.08 -12.31
CA CYS A 383 43.14 36.07 -13.23
C CYS A 383 43.23 34.71 -12.55
N CYS A 384 42.10 34.03 -12.39
CA CYS A 384 42.05 32.67 -11.86
C CYS A 384 41.95 31.66 -13.02
N ARG A 385 42.60 30.51 -12.86
CA ARG A 385 42.34 29.32 -13.68
C ARG A 385 41.38 28.40 -12.94
N GLN A 386 40.45 27.78 -13.67
CA GLN A 386 39.56 26.78 -13.10
C GLN A 386 40.31 25.44 -12.94
N LYS A 387 40.32 24.94 -11.72
CA LYS A 387 40.88 23.65 -11.33
C LYS A 387 39.74 22.67 -11.05
N LYS A 388 39.69 21.54 -11.75
CA LYS A 388 38.74 20.46 -11.48
C LYS A 388 39.36 19.44 -10.53
N VAL A 389 38.64 19.08 -9.47
CA VAL A 389 39.05 18.08 -8.49
C VAL A 389 37.93 17.06 -8.33
N HIS A 390 38.24 15.79 -8.55
CA HIS A 390 37.30 14.68 -8.34
C HIS A 390 37.40 14.21 -6.90
N ARG A 391 36.33 14.40 -6.13
CA ARG A 391 36.21 13.88 -4.77
C ARG A 391 35.49 12.54 -4.82
N ILE A 392 36.22 11.48 -4.54
CA ILE A 392 35.76 10.10 -4.54
C ILE A 392 35.47 9.70 -3.10
N ILE A 393 34.20 9.53 -2.78
CA ILE A 393 33.69 9.12 -1.47
C ILE A 393 33.46 7.62 -1.50
N ILE A 394 34.14 6.87 -0.64
CA ILE A 394 34.07 5.41 -0.59
C ILE A 394 33.59 4.99 0.79
N LYS A 395 32.53 4.18 0.84
CA LYS A 395 31.95 3.61 2.06
C LYS A 395 31.93 2.09 1.97
N PHE A 396 32.22 1.43 3.08
CA PHE A 396 32.21 -0.03 3.21
C PHE A 396 32.03 -0.41 4.69
N ARG A 397 31.82 -1.70 4.97
CA ARG A 397 31.67 -2.16 6.35
C ARG A 397 33.02 -2.04 7.08
N GLY A 398 33.08 -1.14 8.06
CA GLY A 398 34.26 -0.96 8.92
C GLY A 398 34.46 -2.13 9.89
N SER A 399 35.68 -2.31 10.38
CA SER A 399 36.01 -3.31 11.38
C SER A 399 35.45 -2.93 12.76
N GLU A 400 34.62 -3.82 13.32
CA GLU A 400 34.13 -3.72 14.69
C GLU A 400 35.27 -4.07 15.68
N LEU A 401 36.18 -3.12 15.91
CA LEU A 401 37.05 -3.20 17.08
C LEU A 401 36.17 -3.09 18.32
N ARG A 402 36.09 -4.20 19.08
CA ARG A 402 35.37 -4.37 20.36
C ARG A 402 35.01 -3.03 21.01
N ARG A 403 33.70 -2.75 21.08
CA ARG A 403 33.17 -1.84 22.11
C ARG A 403 33.55 -2.44 23.46
N GLY A 404 34.53 -1.82 24.12
CA GLY A 404 34.65 -1.89 25.58
C GLY A 404 33.47 -1.19 26.23
#